data_AF-A0A498NMN4-F1
#
_entry.id   AF-A0A498NMN4-F1
#
_cell.length_a   1.000
_cell.length_b   1.000
_cell.length_c   1.000
_cell.angle_alpha   90.00
_cell.angle_beta   90.00
_cell.angle_gamma   90.00
#
_symmetry.space_group_name_H-M   'P 1'
#
loop_
_entity.id
_entity.type
_entity.pdbx_description
1 polymer ?
#
loop_
_entity_poly.entity_id
_entity_poly.type
_entity_poly.pdbx_seq_one_letter_code
_entity_poly.pdbx_strand_id
1 'polypeptide(L)'
;MSDYEDLFHTDSVGKLPVMYHMRLDESVRPTVCAPRRILLTMKDKVLQELERMTKLGIISPVEEATSWVSAMAATVKKDGTAKVFSILDAKCGFWQIPLDEESSRLTTFMTPFGR
;
A
#
# COMPACT_ATOMS: atom_id res chain seq x y z
N MET A 1 8.27 -7.41 32.85
CA MET A 1 7.60 -7.38 31.52
C MET A 1 7.96 -6.09 30.76
N SER A 2 9.14 -5.49 31.01
CA SER A 2 9.62 -4.26 30.36
C SER A 2 10.75 -4.50 29.35
N ASP A 3 11.29 -5.72 29.27
CA ASP A 3 12.53 -6.01 28.55
C ASP A 3 12.38 -6.09 27.02
N TYR A 4 11.16 -5.91 26.51
CA TYR A 4 10.80 -5.99 25.09
C TYR A 4 9.85 -4.87 24.66
N GLU A 5 9.81 -3.78 25.42
CA GLU A 5 8.91 -2.66 25.13
C GLU A 5 9.20 -2.04 23.76
N ASP A 6 10.44 -2.14 23.29
CA ASP A 6 10.93 -1.74 21.97
C ASP A 6 10.49 -2.64 20.81
N LEU A 7 10.17 -3.91 21.08
CA LEU A 7 9.79 -4.90 20.05
C LEU A 7 8.30 -4.89 19.71
N PHE A 8 7.44 -4.45 20.63
CA PHE A 8 5.98 -4.55 20.51
C PHE A 8 5.29 -3.19 20.46
N HIS A 9 5.83 -2.25 19.68
CA HIS A 9 5.17 -0.97 19.42
C HIS A 9 4.01 -1.10 18.42
N THR A 10 2.87 -0.46 18.73
CA THR A 10 1.74 -0.31 17.79
C THR A 10 1.96 0.77 16.74
N ASP A 11 2.93 1.65 16.99
CA ASP A 11 3.06 2.94 16.30
C ASP A 11 4.11 2.91 15.19
N SER A 12 4.80 1.78 15.01
CA SER A 12 5.82 1.59 13.99
C SER A 12 5.73 0.21 13.35
N VAL A 13 6.26 0.12 12.14
CA VAL A 13 6.46 -1.15 11.45
C VAL A 13 7.94 -1.49 11.56
N GLY A 14 8.26 -2.70 12.03
CA GLY A 14 9.65 -3.18 12.05
C GLY A 14 10.24 -3.18 10.64
N LYS A 15 11.57 -3.03 10.51
CA LYS A 15 12.24 -3.05 9.21
C LYS A 15 13.30 -4.13 9.21
N LEU A 16 13.16 -5.12 8.33
CA LEU A 16 14.15 -6.17 8.16
C LEU A 16 15.34 -5.61 7.35
N PRO A 17 16.58 -6.04 7.64
CA PRO A 17 17.79 -5.59 6.95
C PRO A 17 17.96 -6.27 5.58
N VAL A 18 16.86 -6.42 4.83
CA VAL A 18 16.83 -7.04 3.50
C VAL A 18 16.05 -6.14 2.57
N MET A 19 16.50 -6.03 1.33
CA MET A 19 15.78 -5.32 0.27
C MET A 19 15.29 -6.34 -0.74
N TYR A 20 14.02 -6.26 -1.11
CA TYR A 20 13.41 -7.20 -2.05
C TYR A 20 13.25 -6.60 -3.43
N HIS A 21 13.64 -7.39 -4.44
CA HIS A 21 13.52 -7.06 -5.86
C HIS A 21 12.59 -8.04 -6.59
N MET A 22 11.53 -7.50 -7.19
CA MET A 22 10.52 -8.22 -7.95
C MET A 22 11.03 -8.52 -9.35
N ARG A 23 11.04 -9.80 -9.74
CA ARG A 23 11.35 -10.20 -11.11
C ARG A 23 10.07 -10.28 -11.92
N LEU A 24 10.02 -9.53 -13.01
CA LEU A 24 8.95 -9.62 -14.01
C LEU A 24 9.35 -10.58 -15.13
N ASP A 25 8.35 -11.29 -15.64
CA ASP A 25 8.48 -12.01 -16.91
C ASP A 25 8.38 -10.98 -18.05
N GLU A 26 9.40 -10.95 -18.92
CA GLU A 26 9.53 -10.01 -20.04
C GLU A 26 8.39 -10.12 -21.06
N SER A 27 7.67 -11.25 -21.10
CA SER A 27 6.51 -11.42 -21.97
C SER A 27 5.27 -10.68 -21.49
N VAL A 28 5.26 -10.22 -20.23
CA VAL A 28 4.09 -9.59 -19.60
C VAL A 28 4.04 -8.11 -19.94
N ARG A 29 2.87 -7.67 -20.42
CA ARG A 29 2.63 -6.27 -20.77
C ARG A 29 2.21 -5.46 -19.54
N PRO A 30 2.73 -4.23 -19.40
CA PRO A 30 2.29 -3.33 -18.35
C PRO A 30 0.80 -3.01 -18.49
N THR A 31 0.12 -2.84 -17.36
CA THR A 31 -1.31 -2.53 -17.31
C THR A 31 -1.57 -1.32 -16.41
N VAL A 32 -2.39 -0.41 -16.92
CA VAL A 32 -2.91 0.76 -16.19
C VAL A 32 -4.42 0.57 -16.00
N CYS A 33 -4.85 0.36 -14.77
CA CYS A 33 -6.25 0.20 -14.39
C CYS A 33 -6.85 1.52 -13.92
N ALA A 34 -7.97 1.94 -14.51
CA ALA A 34 -8.72 3.13 -14.10
C ALA A 34 -9.21 3.06 -12.62
N PRO A 35 -9.44 4.21 -11.96
CA PRO A 35 -9.72 4.23 -10.54
C PRO A 35 -11.16 3.77 -10.28
N ARG A 36 -11.35 2.98 -9.22
CA ARG A 36 -12.69 2.46 -8.87
C ARG A 36 -13.41 3.38 -7.90
N ARG A 37 -14.67 3.69 -8.23
CA ARG A 37 -15.54 4.49 -7.37
C ARG A 37 -15.70 3.83 -6.00
N ILE A 38 -15.63 4.66 -4.97
CA ILE A 38 -15.94 4.25 -3.59
C ILE A 38 -17.17 5.01 -3.09
N LEU A 39 -17.83 4.44 -2.08
CA LEU A 39 -18.95 5.11 -1.40
C LEU A 39 -18.45 6.38 -0.70
N LEU A 40 -19.23 7.47 -0.74
CA LEU A 40 -18.86 8.73 -0.08
C LEU A 40 -18.64 8.56 1.43
N THR A 41 -19.43 7.70 2.07
CA THR A 41 -19.30 7.38 3.51
C THR A 41 -17.94 6.77 3.87
N MET A 42 -17.22 6.20 2.90
CA MET A 42 -15.89 5.63 3.10
C MET A 42 -14.77 6.62 2.76
N LYS A 43 -15.08 7.77 2.13
CA LYS A 43 -14.08 8.72 1.65
C LYS A 43 -13.12 9.14 2.76
N ASP A 44 -13.66 9.65 3.86
CA ASP A 44 -12.84 10.19 4.95
C ASP A 44 -12.02 9.08 5.63
N LYS A 45 -12.60 7.89 5.79
CA LYS A 45 -11.91 6.73 6.35
C LYS A 45 -10.74 6.26 5.49
N VAL A 46 -10.92 6.27 4.17
CA VAL A 46 -9.87 5.88 3.21
C VAL A 46 -8.76 6.93 3.21
N LEU A 47 -9.09 8.22 3.23
CA LEU A 47 -8.08 9.29 3.30
C LEU A 47 -7.25 9.20 4.59
N GLN A 48 -7.88 8.98 5.74
CA GLN A 48 -7.20 8.78 7.01
C GLN A 48 -6.25 7.58 6.98
N GLU A 49 -6.66 6.47 6.36
CA GLU A 49 -5.80 5.28 6.25
C GLU A 49 -4.61 5.52 5.30
N LEU A 50 -4.81 6.23 4.18
CA LEU A 50 -3.73 6.61 3.27
C LEU A 50 -2.71 7.54 3.95
N GLU A 51 -3.19 8.52 4.73
CA GLU A 51 -2.35 9.40 5.52
C GLU A 51 -1.55 8.60 6.57
N ARG A 52 -2.20 7.70 7.29
CA ARG A 52 -1.55 6.80 8.25
C ARG A 52 -0.46 5.95 7.60
N MET A 53 -0.74 5.34 6.45
CA MET A 53 0.22 4.51 5.73
C MET A 53 1.42 5.32 5.19
N THR A 54 1.18 6.55 4.75
CA THR A 54 2.23 7.48 4.32
C THR A 54 3.11 7.88 5.49
N LYS A 55 2.50 8.22 6.64
CA LYS A 55 3.23 8.56 7.87
C LYS A 55 4.09 7.41 8.40
N LEU A 56 3.64 6.17 8.22
CA LEU A 56 4.39 4.96 8.58
C LEU A 56 5.47 4.58 7.56
N GLY A 57 5.56 5.27 6.42
CA GLY A 57 6.51 4.94 5.36
C GLY A 57 6.18 3.66 4.60
N ILE A 58 4.93 3.19 4.65
CA ILE A 58 4.47 1.98 3.93
C ILE A 58 4.23 2.30 2.45
N ILE A 59 3.73 3.50 2.17
CA ILE A 59 3.50 4.01 0.81
C ILE A 59 4.07 5.42 0.68
N SER A 60 4.35 5.83 -0.55
CA SER A 60 4.77 7.18 -0.89
C SER A 60 3.94 7.72 -2.06
N PRO A 61 3.68 9.04 -2.12
CA PRO A 61 3.08 9.64 -3.31
C PRO A 61 4.02 9.50 -4.51
N VAL A 62 3.46 9.29 -5.70
CA VAL A 62 4.19 9.19 -6.96
C VAL A 62 3.61 10.20 -7.94
N GLU A 63 4.42 11.14 -8.40
CA GLU A 63 4.02 12.16 -9.39
C GLU A 63 4.27 11.73 -10.84
N GLU A 64 5.20 10.79 -11.02
CA GLU A 64 5.63 10.32 -12.34
C GLU A 64 4.62 9.32 -12.93
N ALA A 65 4.52 9.30 -14.25
CA ALA A 65 3.71 8.31 -14.94
C ALA A 65 4.40 6.94 -14.87
N THR A 66 3.72 5.93 -14.33
CA THR A 66 4.21 4.54 -14.30
C THR A 66 3.41 3.69 -15.28
N SER A 67 4.08 2.70 -15.87
CA SER A 67 3.42 1.76 -16.79
C SER A 67 2.52 0.75 -16.06
N TRP A 68 2.79 0.52 -14.77
CA TRP A 68 2.00 -0.34 -13.90
C TRP A 68 1.18 0.52 -12.96
N VAL A 69 -0.15 0.46 -13.08
CA VAL A 69 -1.05 1.11 -12.13
C VAL A 69 -2.20 0.19 -11.82
N SER A 70 -2.30 -0.22 -10.56
CA SER A 70 -3.43 -1.00 -10.06
C SER A 70 -4.57 -0.10 -9.58
N ALA A 71 -5.81 -0.57 -9.68
CA ALA A 71 -6.92 0.13 -9.07
C ALA A 71 -6.99 -0.18 -7.57
N MET A 72 -7.17 0.85 -6.74
CA MET A 72 -7.43 0.68 -5.31
C MET A 72 -8.82 0.06 -5.07
N ALA A 73 -8.94 -0.74 -4.01
CA ALA A 73 -10.19 -1.18 -3.42
C ALA A 73 -10.24 -0.74 -1.95
N ALA A 74 -11.44 -0.47 -1.44
CA ALA A 74 -11.64 -0.16 -0.03
C ALA A 74 -12.78 -1.04 0.48
N THR A 75 -12.54 -1.70 1.61
CA THR A 75 -13.57 -2.49 2.28
C THR A 75 -13.62 -2.12 3.76
N VAL A 76 -14.77 -2.34 4.38
CA VAL A 76 -14.96 -2.10 5.81
C VAL A 76 -14.83 -3.43 6.54
N LYS A 77 -13.98 -3.48 7.56
CA LYS A 77 -13.90 -4.63 8.48
C LYS A 77 -15.17 -4.73 9.33
N LYS A 78 -15.37 -5.89 9.97
CA LYS A 78 -16.48 -6.12 10.90
C LYS A 78 -16.50 -5.14 12.09
N ASP A 79 -15.36 -4.54 12.43
CA ASP A 79 -15.20 -3.53 13.48
C ASP A 79 -15.51 -2.08 13.02
N GLY A 80 -15.91 -1.88 11.75
CA GLY A 80 -16.20 -0.56 11.20
C GLY A 80 -14.98 0.22 10.70
N THR A 81 -13.77 -0.31 10.86
CA THR A 81 -12.52 0.27 10.34
C THR A 81 -12.42 0.02 8.84
N ALA A 82 -12.11 1.05 8.05
CA ALA A 82 -11.82 0.85 6.64
C ALA A 82 -10.42 0.25 6.49
N LYS A 83 -10.29 -0.85 5.75
CA LYS A 83 -8.99 -1.34 5.28
C LYS A 83 -8.92 -1.08 3.79
N VAL A 84 -7.97 -0.25 3.39
CA VAL A 84 -7.63 -0.03 1.97
C VAL A 84 -6.88 -1.27 1.49
N PHE A 85 -7.38 -1.90 0.44
CA PHE A 85 -6.74 -3.02 -0.23
C PHE A 85 -6.46 -2.61 -1.67
N SER A 86 -5.21 -2.61 -2.13
CA SER A 86 -4.97 -2.64 -3.58
C SER A 86 -5.30 -4.06 -4.09
N ILE A 87 -5.69 -4.21 -5.35
CA ILE A 87 -5.87 -5.55 -5.97
C ILE A 87 -4.52 -6.30 -6.08
N LEU A 88 -3.41 -5.64 -5.75
CA LEU A 88 -2.13 -6.31 -5.56
C LEU A 88 -2.11 -6.92 -4.14
N ASP A 89 -2.92 -7.95 -3.94
CA ASP A 89 -2.99 -8.69 -2.68
C ASP A 89 -1.72 -9.53 -2.52
N ALA A 90 -0.66 -8.93 -1.97
CA ALA A 90 0.29 -9.69 -1.19
C ALA A 90 -0.47 -10.14 0.06
N LYS A 91 -1.08 -11.33 -0.03
CA LYS A 91 -1.98 -11.94 0.98
C LYS A 91 -1.38 -12.03 2.40
N CYS A 92 -0.10 -11.71 2.56
CA CYS A 92 0.54 -11.39 3.83
C CYS A 92 1.40 -10.14 3.62
N GLY A 93 0.91 -8.97 4.04
CA GLY A 93 1.61 -7.69 3.92
C GLY A 93 2.90 -7.67 4.74
N PHE A 94 4.02 -7.98 4.10
CA PHE A 94 5.34 -7.80 4.68
C PHE A 94 5.75 -6.33 4.58
N TRP A 95 5.07 -5.45 5.34
CA TRP A 95 5.49 -4.05 5.44
C TRP A 95 6.91 -3.88 6.02
N GLN A 96 7.46 -4.96 6.59
CA GLN A 96 8.79 -4.97 7.17
C GLN A 96 9.92 -5.14 6.13
N ILE A 97 9.60 -5.60 4.92
CA ILE A 97 10.60 -5.82 3.87
C ILE A 97 10.53 -4.65 2.89
N PRO A 98 11.52 -3.74 2.86
CA PRO A 98 11.56 -2.67 1.89
C PRO A 98 11.74 -3.22 0.46
N LEU A 99 11.02 -2.63 -0.48
CA LEU A 99 11.24 -2.82 -1.91
C LEU A 99 12.33 -1.88 -2.42
N ASP A 100 13.08 -2.30 -3.43
CA ASP A 100 13.87 -1.37 -4.22
C ASP A 100 12.97 -0.43 -5.05
N GLU A 101 13.56 0.63 -5.61
CA GLU A 101 12.82 1.67 -6.33
C GLU A 101 12.10 1.14 -7.58
N GLU A 102 12.73 0.23 -8.34
CA GLU A 102 12.15 -0.34 -9.56
C GLU A 102 10.94 -1.20 -9.20
N SER A 103 11.09 -2.07 -8.20
CA SER A 103 10.00 -2.92 -7.69
C SER A 103 8.86 -2.09 -7.09
N SER A 104 9.17 -1.01 -6.39
CA SER A 104 8.17 -0.10 -5.82
C SER A 104 7.24 0.46 -6.90
N ARG A 105 7.80 0.87 -8.05
CA ARG A 105 7.04 1.41 -9.19
C ARG A 105 6.06 0.40 -9.78
N LEU A 106 6.34 -0.90 -9.69
CA LEU A 106 5.43 -1.97 -10.12
C LEU A 106 4.16 -2.07 -9.24
N THR A 107 4.24 -1.59 -8.00
CA THR A 107 3.16 -1.66 -7.01
C THR A 107 2.30 -0.40 -6.96
N THR A 108 2.52 0.55 -7.88
CA THR A 108 1.78 1.80 -7.95
C THR A 108 0.27 1.54 -8.08
N PHE A 109 -0.54 2.28 -7.32
CA PHE A 109 -1.99 2.23 -7.40
C PHE A 109 -2.57 3.62 -7.46
N MET A 110 -3.71 3.76 -8.14
CA MET A 110 -4.43 5.02 -8.19
C MET A 110 -5.58 5.08 -7.19
N THR A 111 -5.74 6.24 -6.57
CA THR A 111 -6.85 6.54 -5.67
C THR A 111 -8.03 7.12 -6.46
N PRO A 112 -9.27 6.93 -6.02
CA PRO A 112 -10.46 7.49 -6.65
C PRO A 112 -10.67 8.99 -6.37
N PHE A 113 -9.76 9.62 -5.64
CA PHE A 113 -9.88 11.02 -5.22
C PHE A 113 -9.14 11.99 -6.14
N GLY A 114 -8.49 11.49 -7.19
CA GLY A 114 -7.66 12.29 -8.09
C GLY A 114 -6.24 12.50 -7.58
N ARG A 115 -5.48 13.31 -8.32
CA ARG A 115 -4.24 13.92 -7.87
C ARG A 115 -4.55 15.14 -7.01
#